data_AF-A0A965YIT8-F1
#
_entry.id   AF-A0A965YIT8-F1
#
_cell.length_a   1.000
_cell.length_b   1.000
_cell.length_c   1.000
_cell.angle_alpha   90.00
_cell.angle_beta   90.00
_cell.angle_gamma   90.00
#
_symmetry.space_group_name_H-M   'P 1'
#
loop_
_entity.id
_entity.type
_entity.pdbx_description
1 polymer ?
#
loop_
_entity_poly.entity_id
_entity_poly.type
_entity_poly.pdbx_seq_one_letter_code
_entity_poly.pdbx_strand_id
1 'polypeptide(L)'
;MAKIKTVHKAAVISTDLSVKDIKKLEAINPDALCIKKDNGETLFRVGVGSEESMSRYGIVFAGDSKISVVVNTKDKLDRETVSEIFGATLLQLSRVEEQANEALASIGSDLDSLIEIEDEEPVAVEPRRRNRG
;
A
#
# COMPACT_ATOMS: atom_id res chain seq x y z
N MET A 1 -0.66 -1.63 9.70
CA MET A 1 -1.51 -1.01 10.72
C MET A 1 -1.44 0.51 10.59
N ALA A 2 -2.56 1.08 10.17
CA ALA A 2 -2.78 2.51 10.03
C ALA A 2 -2.42 3.27 11.31
N LYS A 3 -1.67 4.36 11.16
CA LYS A 3 -1.23 5.22 12.27
C LYS A 3 -1.59 6.67 11.96
N ILE A 4 -1.97 7.41 13.00
CA ILE A 4 -2.16 8.85 12.93
C ILE A 4 -1.20 9.56 13.89
N LYS A 5 -0.57 10.62 13.40
CA LYS A 5 0.26 11.53 14.20
C LYS A 5 -0.31 12.94 14.07
N THR A 6 -0.45 13.66 15.17
CA THR A 6 -0.87 15.06 15.14
C THR A 6 0.33 15.98 15.32
N VAL A 7 0.42 17.00 14.47
CA VAL A 7 1.41 18.08 14.56
C VAL A 7 0.63 19.39 14.55
N HIS A 8 0.41 19.96 15.73
CA HIS A 8 -0.35 21.19 15.93
C HIS A 8 -1.80 21.11 15.41
N LYS A 9 -2.03 21.58 14.17
CA LYS A 9 -3.34 21.58 13.47
C LYS A 9 -3.36 20.60 12.29
N ALA A 10 -2.33 19.80 12.12
CA ALA A 10 -2.22 18.81 11.07
C ALA A 10 -2.33 17.39 11.64
N ALA A 11 -3.13 16.53 11.01
CA ALA A 11 -3.08 15.09 11.19
C ALA A 11 -2.32 14.47 10.02
N VAL A 12 -1.35 13.61 10.33
CA VAL A 12 -0.59 12.81 9.37
C VAL A 12 -1.03 11.37 9.53
N ILE A 13 -1.72 10.84 8.54
CA ILE A 13 -2.19 9.45 8.51
C ILE A 13 -1.24 8.65 7.64
N SER A 14 -0.72 7.54 8.13
CA SER A 14 0.21 6.65 7.42
C SER A 14 -0.26 5.20 7.42
N THR A 15 0.04 4.48 6.36
CA THR A 15 -0.18 3.02 6.20
C THR A 15 1.15 2.29 6.12
N ASP A 16 1.13 1.00 6.44
CA ASP A 16 2.29 0.11 6.27
C ASP A 16 2.39 -0.44 4.83
N LEU A 17 1.39 -0.23 3.96
CA LEU A 17 1.46 -0.60 2.54
C LEU A 17 2.44 0.30 1.79
N SER A 18 3.15 -0.26 0.80
CA SER A 18 3.98 0.54 -0.11
C SER A 18 3.20 0.98 -1.36
N VAL A 19 3.69 2.03 -2.02
CA VAL A 19 3.04 2.56 -3.25
C VAL A 19 3.07 1.51 -4.36
N LYS A 20 4.13 0.70 -4.39
CA LYS A 20 4.25 -0.43 -5.32
C LYS A 20 3.21 -1.49 -5.06
N ASP A 21 2.96 -1.81 -3.80
CA ASP A 21 1.96 -2.81 -3.40
C ASP A 21 0.54 -2.35 -3.77
N ILE A 22 0.22 -1.09 -3.50
CA ILE A 22 -1.08 -0.52 -3.88
C ILE A 22 -1.22 -0.55 -5.41
N LYS A 23 -0.22 -0.10 -6.18
CA LYS A 23 -0.26 -0.17 -7.66
C LYS A 23 -0.39 -1.61 -8.18
N LYS A 24 0.30 -2.57 -7.55
CA LYS A 24 0.22 -3.99 -7.89
C LYS A 24 -1.20 -4.51 -7.67
N LEU A 25 -1.80 -4.18 -6.53
CA LEU A 25 -3.19 -4.54 -6.23
C LEU A 25 -4.19 -3.84 -7.15
N GLU A 26 -4.01 -2.56 -7.47
CA GLU A 26 -4.88 -1.85 -8.44
C GLU A 26 -4.90 -2.54 -9.82
N ALA A 27 -3.76 -3.13 -10.24
CA ALA A 27 -3.65 -3.83 -11.51
C ALA A 27 -4.21 -5.27 -11.48
N ILE A 28 -4.01 -6.00 -10.38
CA ILE A 28 -4.28 -7.45 -10.31
C ILE A 28 -5.57 -7.76 -9.55
N ASN A 29 -5.80 -7.09 -8.42
CA ASN A 29 -6.96 -7.31 -7.56
C ASN A 29 -7.41 -5.98 -6.92
N PRO A 30 -8.08 -5.10 -7.69
CA PRO A 30 -8.49 -3.77 -7.20
C PRO A 30 -9.51 -3.84 -6.07
N ASP A 31 -10.20 -4.97 -5.92
CA ASP A 31 -11.18 -5.20 -4.86
C ASP A 31 -10.52 -5.32 -3.48
N ALA A 32 -9.27 -5.79 -3.41
CA ALA A 32 -8.52 -5.86 -2.15
C ALA A 32 -8.21 -4.47 -1.55
N LEU A 33 -8.35 -3.41 -2.35
CA LEU A 33 -8.18 -2.01 -1.93
C LEU A 33 -9.51 -1.32 -1.61
N CYS A 34 -10.62 -2.06 -1.65
CA CYS A 34 -11.97 -1.52 -1.49
C CYS A 34 -12.74 -2.25 -0.39
N ILE A 35 -13.38 -1.49 0.49
CA ILE A 35 -14.47 -2.02 1.32
C ILE A 35 -15.75 -1.86 0.52
N LYS A 36 -16.44 -2.97 0.24
CA LYS A 36 -17.73 -2.99 -0.47
C LYS A 36 -18.87 -3.36 0.48
N LYS A 37 -20.07 -2.89 0.18
CA LYS A 37 -21.32 -3.41 0.73
C LYS A 37 -21.70 -4.74 0.06
N ASP A 38 -22.65 -5.44 0.64
CA ASP A 38 -23.25 -6.67 0.09
C ASP A 38 -23.86 -6.47 -1.31
N ASN A 39 -24.27 -5.24 -1.65
CA ASN A 39 -24.80 -4.88 -2.96
C ASN A 39 -23.71 -4.57 -4.01
N GLY A 40 -22.42 -4.70 -3.65
CA GLY A 40 -21.28 -4.39 -4.52
C GLY A 40 -20.86 -2.92 -4.57
N GLU A 41 -21.55 -2.01 -3.86
CA GLU A 41 -21.20 -0.59 -3.79
C GLU A 41 -19.94 -0.37 -2.93
N THR A 42 -18.98 0.40 -3.45
CA THR A 42 -17.75 0.75 -2.72
C THR A 42 -18.05 1.77 -1.62
N LEU A 43 -17.82 1.37 -0.38
CA LEU A 43 -17.90 2.22 0.82
C LEU A 43 -16.62 3.02 1.05
N PHE A 44 -15.49 2.38 0.82
CA PHE A 44 -14.19 2.94 1.12
C PHE A 44 -13.17 2.42 0.12
N ARG A 45 -12.34 3.28 -0.45
CA ARG A 45 -11.28 2.89 -1.39
C ARG A 45 -9.94 3.48 -0.98
N VAL A 46 -8.89 2.68 -1.11
CA VAL A 46 -7.50 3.12 -1.06
C VAL A 46 -6.92 3.11 -2.47
N GLY A 47 -6.12 4.10 -2.82
CA GLY A 47 -5.47 4.15 -4.14
C GLY A 47 -4.28 5.11 -4.17
N VAL A 48 -3.66 5.19 -5.35
CA VAL A 48 -2.56 6.11 -5.63
C VAL A 48 -3.00 7.13 -6.69
N GLY A 49 -2.67 8.40 -6.48
CA GLY A 49 -3.02 9.49 -7.39
C GLY A 49 -1.93 10.54 -7.53
N SER A 50 -2.21 11.56 -8.34
CA SER A 50 -1.31 12.72 -8.52
C SER A 50 -1.27 13.63 -7.30
N GLU A 51 -2.37 13.67 -6.53
CA GLU A 51 -2.51 14.49 -5.33
C GLU A 51 -2.96 13.62 -4.16
N GLU A 52 -2.42 13.90 -2.97
CA GLU A 52 -2.87 13.26 -1.74
C GLU A 52 -4.25 13.80 -1.35
N SER A 53 -5.18 12.91 -1.02
CA SER A 53 -6.51 13.32 -0.56
C SER A 53 -7.10 12.29 0.39
N MET A 54 -7.96 12.77 1.28
CA MET A 54 -8.71 11.90 2.17
C MET A 54 -10.13 12.41 2.33
N SER A 55 -11.07 11.46 2.31
CA SER A 55 -12.46 11.69 2.64
C SER A 55 -13.03 10.51 3.43
N ARG A 56 -14.31 10.60 3.80
CA ARG A 56 -15.04 9.46 4.37
C ARG A 56 -15.18 8.26 3.42
N TYR A 57 -14.96 8.46 2.13
CA TYR A 57 -15.11 7.44 1.09
C TYR A 57 -13.79 6.80 0.68
N GLY A 58 -12.66 7.26 1.21
CA GLY A 58 -11.38 6.71 0.81
C GLY A 58 -10.19 7.63 1.03
N ILE A 59 -9.03 7.06 0.75
CA ILE A 59 -7.74 7.73 0.82
C ILE A 59 -7.01 7.53 -0.51
N VAL A 60 -6.55 8.64 -1.07
CA VAL A 60 -5.63 8.65 -2.20
C VAL A 60 -4.29 9.12 -1.70
N PHE A 61 -3.28 8.28 -1.89
CA PHE A 61 -1.92 8.60 -1.54
C PHE A 61 -1.15 9.12 -2.75
N ALA A 62 -0.21 10.04 -2.52
CA ALA A 62 0.65 10.57 -3.57
C ALA A 62 2.13 10.44 -3.19
N GLY A 63 2.98 10.41 -4.20
CA GLY A 63 4.44 10.28 -4.06
C GLY A 63 4.94 8.83 -4.00
N ASP A 64 6.26 8.67 -4.11
CA ASP A 64 6.92 7.36 -4.26
C ASP A 64 7.54 6.82 -2.95
N SER A 65 7.67 7.65 -1.91
CA SER A 65 8.58 7.36 -0.78
C SER A 65 7.91 7.18 0.59
N LYS A 66 6.79 7.85 0.86
CA LYS A 66 6.04 7.70 2.12
C LYS A 66 4.56 7.82 1.86
N ILE A 67 3.82 6.78 2.25
CA ILE A 67 2.38 6.84 2.20
C ILE A 67 1.88 7.59 3.43
N SER A 68 1.67 8.89 3.26
CA SER A 68 0.97 9.69 4.26
C SER A 68 0.05 10.72 3.63
N VAL A 69 -1.07 11.01 4.30
CA VAL A 69 -1.92 12.16 3.95
C VAL A 69 -1.90 13.16 5.09
N VAL A 70 -1.70 14.44 4.76
CA VAL A 70 -1.74 15.54 5.71
C VAL A 70 -3.11 16.22 5.66
N VAL A 71 -3.77 16.32 6.80
CA VAL A 71 -5.09 16.96 6.94
C VAL A 71 -4.98 18.13 7.90
N ASN A 72 -5.22 19.33 7.40
CA ASN A 72 -5.21 20.56 8.20
C ASN A 72 -6.60 20.86 8.76
N THR A 73 -6.69 21.11 10.07
CA THR A 73 -7.91 21.53 10.75
C THR A 73 -7.82 22.96 11.27
N LYS A 74 -8.97 23.59 11.53
CA LYS A 74 -9.02 24.95 12.10
C LYS A 74 -8.60 24.95 13.57
N ASP A 75 -9.02 23.92 14.29
CA ASP A 75 -8.80 23.74 15.72
C ASP A 75 -7.64 22.81 16.02
N LYS A 76 -7.15 22.88 17.27
CA LYS A 76 -6.09 21.98 17.76
C LYS A 76 -6.62 20.55 17.77
N LEU A 77 -5.84 19.63 17.20
CA LEU A 77 -6.19 18.21 17.16
C LEU A 77 -5.75 17.53 18.46
N ASP A 78 -6.67 17.38 19.41
CA ASP A 78 -6.53 16.46 20.52
C ASP A 78 -7.02 15.05 20.16
N ARG A 79 -6.83 14.10 21.08
CA ARG A 79 -7.12 12.68 20.83
C ARG A 79 -8.60 12.41 20.57
N GLU A 80 -9.49 13.11 21.28
CA GLU A 80 -10.93 12.93 21.16
C GLU A 80 -11.42 13.46 19.81
N THR A 81 -11.03 14.68 19.44
CA THR A 81 -11.32 15.28 18.14
C THR A 81 -10.79 14.44 16.98
N VAL A 82 -9.57 13.88 17.11
CA VAL A 82 -9.01 12.98 16.11
C VAL A 82 -9.83 11.70 15.97
N SER A 83 -10.26 11.12 17.08
CA SER A 83 -11.08 9.90 17.08
C SER A 83 -12.44 10.15 16.46
N GLU A 84 -13.07 11.29 16.74
CA GLU A 84 -14.36 11.66 16.17
C GLU A 84 -14.30 11.93 14.67
N ILE A 85 -13.28 12.67 14.21
CA ILE A 85 -13.17 13.07 12.81
C ILE A 85 -12.61 11.93 11.94
N PHE A 86 -11.57 11.23 12.43
CA PHE A 86 -10.79 10.30 11.62
C PHE A 86 -10.94 8.83 12.06
N GLY A 87 -11.56 8.55 13.21
CA GLY A 87 -11.64 7.19 13.75
C GLY A 87 -12.27 6.19 12.78
N ALA A 88 -13.38 6.57 12.14
CA ALA A 88 -14.02 5.73 11.12
C ALA A 88 -13.09 5.44 9.95
N THR A 89 -12.42 6.47 9.40
CA THR A 89 -11.48 6.32 8.29
C THR A 89 -10.30 5.43 8.66
N LEU A 90 -9.75 5.58 9.88
CA LEU A 90 -8.63 4.76 10.36
C LEU A 90 -9.02 3.28 10.50
N LEU A 91 -10.23 3.01 10.98
CA LEU A 91 -10.76 1.64 11.07
C LEU A 91 -10.94 1.01 9.68
N GLN A 92 -11.49 1.77 8.71
CA GLN A 92 -11.63 1.27 7.35
C GLN A 92 -10.27 1.08 6.67
N LEU A 93 -9.33 1.99 6.86
CA LEU A 93 -7.98 1.85 6.33
C LEU A 93 -7.30 0.59 6.90
N SER A 94 -7.42 0.32 8.20
CA SER A 94 -6.88 -0.90 8.81
C SER A 94 -7.46 -2.17 8.19
N ARG A 95 -8.77 -2.20 7.89
CA ARG A 95 -9.42 -3.33 7.22
C ARG A 95 -8.96 -3.51 5.78
N VAL A 96 -8.72 -2.40 5.07
CA VAL A 96 -8.16 -2.46 3.71
C VAL A 96 -6.71 -2.96 3.76
N GLU A 97 -5.91 -2.55 4.74
CA GLU A 97 -4.55 -3.07 4.89
C GLU A 97 -4.52 -4.58 5.11
N GLU A 98 -5.42 -5.12 5.93
CA GLU A 98 -5.54 -6.57 6.16
C GLU A 98 -5.88 -7.30 4.84
N GLN A 99 -6.91 -6.87 4.12
CA GLN A 99 -7.29 -7.44 2.82
C GLN A 99 -6.18 -7.32 1.77
N ALA A 100 -5.49 -6.18 1.72
CA ALA A 100 -4.39 -5.94 0.82
C ALA A 100 -3.23 -6.91 1.09
N ASN A 101 -2.87 -7.11 2.36
CA ASN A 101 -1.79 -8.02 2.73
C ASN A 101 -2.14 -9.48 2.42
N GLU A 102 -3.38 -9.91 2.67
CA GLU A 102 -3.85 -11.25 2.29
C GLU A 102 -3.81 -11.45 0.76
N ALA A 103 -4.29 -10.47 0.00
CA ALA A 103 -4.26 -10.51 -1.46
C ALA A 103 -2.83 -10.53 -2.01
N LEU A 104 -1.91 -9.73 -1.44
CA LEU A 104 -0.50 -9.74 -1.85
C LEU A 104 0.17 -11.08 -1.59
N ALA A 105 -0.13 -11.71 -0.45
CA ALA A 105 0.39 -13.05 -0.14
C ALA A 105 -0.11 -14.10 -1.13
N SER A 106 -1.40 -14.07 -1.47
CA SER A 106 -1.99 -14.95 -2.48
C SER A 106 -1.34 -14.73 -3.85
N ILE A 107 -1.25 -13.48 -4.31
CA ILE A 107 -0.65 -13.14 -5.60
C ILE A 107 0.83 -13.54 -5.65
N GLY A 108 1.56 -13.39 -4.55
CA GLY A 108 2.95 -13.87 -4.45
C GLY A 108 3.05 -15.37 -4.69
N SER A 109 2.24 -16.15 -3.97
CA SER A 109 2.19 -17.60 -4.13
C SER A 109 1.79 -18.03 -5.55
N ASP A 110 0.82 -17.35 -6.16
CA ASP A 110 0.36 -17.68 -7.51
C ASP A 110 1.43 -17.36 -8.56
N LEU A 111 2.10 -16.20 -8.44
CA LEU A 111 3.18 -15.83 -9.36
C LEU A 111 4.39 -16.77 -9.26
N ASP A 112 4.78 -17.16 -8.04
CA ASP A 112 5.88 -18.12 -7.82
C ASP A 112 5.55 -19.50 -8.44
N SER A 113 4.27 -19.87 -8.51
CA SER A 113 3.84 -21.10 -9.17
C SER A 113 3.79 -21.04 -10.70
N LEU A 114 3.78 -19.83 -11.27
CA LEU A 114 3.64 -19.59 -12.71
C LEU A 114 4.97 -19.24 -13.40
N ILE A 115 5.96 -18.77 -12.63
CA ILE A 115 7.26 -18.37 -13.15
C ILE A 115 8.27 -19.49 -12.89
N GLU A 116 8.48 -20.35 -13.88
CA GLU A 116 9.64 -21.25 -13.93
C GLU A 116 10.85 -20.44 -14.42
N ILE A 117 11.79 -20.13 -13.51
CA ILE A 117 13.11 -19.60 -13.90
C ILE A 117 14.03 -20.81 -14.10
N GLU A 118 14.34 -21.13 -15.36
CA GLU A 118 15.49 -21.99 -15.66
C GLU A 118 16.75 -21.18 -15.38
N ASP A 119 17.34 -21.33 -14.19
CA ASP A 119 18.67 -20.80 -13.90
C ASP A 119 19.68 -21.54 -14.80
N GLU A 120 20.10 -20.91 -15.92
CA GLU A 120 21.28 -21.36 -16.66
C GLU A 120 22.49 -21.30 -15.71
N GLU A 121 23.04 -22.46 -15.37
CA GLU A 121 24.25 -22.57 -14.55
C GLU A 121 25.37 -21.67 -15.11
N PRO A 122 26.13 -20.96 -14.26
CA PRO A 122 27.23 -20.13 -14.75
C PRO A 122 28.27 -21.00 -15.44
N VAL A 123 28.40 -20.85 -16.76
CA VAL A 123 29.43 -21.51 -17.56
C VAL A 123 30.80 -21.15 -16.99
N ALA A 124 31.43 -22.10 -16.31
CA ALA A 124 32.77 -21.96 -15.77
C ALA A 124 33.75 -21.75 -16.94
N VAL A 125 34.20 -20.50 -17.14
CA VAL A 125 35.23 -20.18 -18.13
C VAL A 125 36.57 -20.70 -17.60
N GLU A 126 37.04 -21.84 -18.11
CA GLU A 126 38.39 -22.34 -17.81
C GLU A 126 39.45 -21.32 -18.24
N PRO A 127 40.47 -21.05 -17.39
CA PRO A 127 41.56 -20.16 -17.76
C PRO A 127 42.44 -20.82 -18.84
N ARG A 128 42.46 -20.22 -20.03
CA ARG A 128 43.37 -20.59 -21.13
C ARG A 128 44.82 -20.60 -20.62
N ARG A 129 45.42 -21.78 -20.51
CA ARG A 129 46.86 -21.95 -20.28
C ARG A 129 47.63 -21.28 -21.42
N ARG A 130 48.32 -20.18 -21.13
CA ARG A 130 49.33 -19.60 -22.03
C ARG A 130 50.51 -20.58 -22.12
N ASN A 131 50.59 -21.32 -23.21
CA ASN A 131 51.85 -21.93 -23.64
C ASN A 131 52.81 -20.80 -24.04
N ARG A 132 53.88 -20.61 -23.26
CA ARG A 132 55.11 -19.97 -23.75
C ARG A 132 56.07 -21.09 -24.11
N GLY A 133 56.23 -21.31 -25.42
CA GLY A 133 57.44 -21.90 -25.99
C GLY A 133 58.43 -20.79 -26.34
#